data_AF-A0A1I7X9U3-F1
#
_entry.id   AF-A0A1I7X9U3-F1
#
_cell.length_a   1.000
_cell.length_b   1.000
_cell.length_c   1.000
_cell.angle_alpha   90.00
_cell.angle_beta   90.00
_cell.angle_gamma   90.00
#
_symmetry.space_group_name_H-M   'P 1'
#
loop_
_entity.id
_entity.type
_entity.pdbx_description
1 polymer ?
#
loop_
_entity_poly.entity_id
_entity_poly.type
_entity_poly.pdbx_seq_one_letter_code
_entity_poly.pdbx_strand_id
1 'polypeptide(L)'
;MLETNQYMIVSQHRCQTTFETDVIDRQCPRAFLTPPRSSSKSPISCESSVRVHLIRDPSGIRQPKIMFIGSEQTGKTVLFIEDVKFPPRSTHENRSSVLYRDIDFSRRSHLIYLDQSFKHTTEFTVFDADHQWLYVLTRDAHGVQHCTIYYAQNLFNNDERVMFLYMYSFSLHRMNGARADWIEDIYLKEVYYTTQNGELVTLHALPIHRLMSALLEGTTGRTVFTYNGNQRSFLSVSGGALLSRNEQNEYVTIYMRSLANMTQNGISCGFSRDTRFGHAKPTSIPVLIIRDWDFCQIRDGAFADRSSCAMERRNWKIQEGLLVEQSGFAVKCLTGAVIFLTSVNLFLIVYVCWIRRSMDDSFEKECNAPLPYYPNSPGQYPDMDVSVDRWNY
;
A
#
# COMPACT_ATOMS: atom_id res chain seq x y z
N MET A 1 2.15 -10.02 3.27
CA MET A 1 3.10 -8.89 3.42
C MET A 1 2.63 -7.64 2.71
N LEU A 2 2.30 -7.70 1.41
CA LEU A 2 1.85 -6.53 0.63
C LEU A 2 0.32 -6.45 0.47
N GLU A 3 -0.42 -7.42 1.01
CA GLU A 3 -1.88 -7.56 0.88
C GLU A 3 -2.39 -7.54 -0.58
N THR A 4 -1.54 -7.96 -1.52
CA THR A 4 -1.85 -8.06 -2.95
C THR A 4 -0.91 -9.06 -3.61
N ASN A 5 -1.40 -9.81 -4.59
CA ASN A 5 -0.61 -10.62 -5.52
C ASN A 5 -0.21 -9.85 -6.79
N GLN A 6 -0.78 -8.66 -7.00
CA GLN A 6 -0.49 -7.81 -8.15
C GLN A 6 0.65 -6.87 -7.79
N TYR A 7 1.89 -7.37 -7.84
CA TYR A 7 3.06 -6.54 -7.58
C TYR A 7 4.27 -6.95 -8.40
N MET A 8 5.15 -5.98 -8.60
CA MET A 8 6.47 -6.16 -9.20
C MET A 8 7.51 -5.47 -8.32
N ILE A 9 8.62 -6.17 -8.08
CA ILE A 9 9.76 -5.62 -7.36
C ILE A 9 10.77 -5.13 -8.39
N VAL A 10 11.17 -3.87 -8.25
CA VAL A 10 12.22 -3.25 -9.04
C VAL A 10 13.37 -2.90 -8.11
N SER A 11 14.52 -3.52 -8.29
CA SER A 11 15.73 -3.20 -7.55
C SER A 11 16.79 -2.61 -8.45
N GLN A 12 17.56 -1.68 -7.91
CA GLN A 12 18.69 -1.08 -8.60
C GLN A 12 19.97 -1.35 -7.82
N HIS A 13 20.90 -2.06 -8.44
CA HIS A 13 22.21 -2.33 -7.88
C HIS A 13 23.29 -1.80 -8.82
N ARG A 14 23.97 -0.71 -8.43
CA ARG A 14 24.92 0.04 -9.27
C ARG A 14 24.24 0.49 -10.56
N CYS A 15 24.57 -0.11 -11.69
CA CYS A 15 23.97 0.13 -13.00
C CYS A 15 23.18 -1.06 -13.54
N GLN A 16 22.74 -1.96 -12.67
CA GLN A 16 21.88 -3.06 -13.08
C GLN A 16 20.54 -2.96 -12.37
N THR A 17 19.47 -2.87 -13.16
CA THR A 17 18.10 -2.92 -12.69
C THR A 17 17.59 -4.35 -12.81
N THR A 18 16.93 -4.84 -11.77
CA THR A 18 16.23 -6.12 -11.79
C THR A 18 14.74 -5.86 -11.67
N PHE A 19 13.95 -6.40 -12.59
CA PHE A 19 12.49 -6.44 -12.53
C PHE A 19 12.07 -7.86 -12.21
N GLU A 20 11.29 -8.05 -11.15
CA GLU A 20 10.83 -9.37 -10.71
C GLU A 20 9.34 -9.37 -10.42
N THR A 21 8.62 -10.35 -10.98
CA THR A 21 7.20 -10.64 -10.69
C THR A 21 7.05 -12.09 -10.25
N ASP A 22 5.85 -12.44 -9.78
CA ASP A 22 5.48 -13.82 -9.41
C ASP A 22 6.44 -14.40 -8.36
N VAL A 23 6.82 -13.59 -7.37
CA VAL A 23 7.64 -14.05 -6.25
C VAL A 23 6.82 -15.05 -5.45
N ILE A 24 7.31 -16.28 -5.40
CA ILE A 24 6.67 -17.39 -4.70
C ILE A 24 6.65 -17.11 -3.21
N ASP A 25 5.54 -17.47 -2.57
CA ASP A 25 5.38 -17.30 -1.13
C ASP A 25 6.52 -17.97 -0.35
N ARG A 26 7.03 -17.24 0.64
CA ARG A 26 8.14 -17.65 1.52
C ARG A 26 9.47 -17.90 0.79
N GLN A 27 9.58 -17.57 -0.49
CA GLN A 27 10.86 -17.49 -1.19
C GLN A 27 11.42 -16.08 -1.14
N CYS A 28 12.74 -15.99 -1.22
CA CYS A 28 13.43 -14.71 -1.23
C CYS A 28 13.41 -14.09 -2.63
N PRO A 29 12.98 -12.82 -2.76
CA PRO A 29 13.05 -12.13 -4.04
C PRO A 29 14.46 -12.15 -4.60
N ARG A 30 14.58 -12.55 -5.86
CA ARG A 30 15.85 -12.53 -6.60
C ARG A 30 16.31 -11.12 -6.91
N ALA A 31 15.41 -10.14 -6.88
CA ALA A 31 15.72 -8.72 -6.97
C ALA A 31 16.71 -8.26 -5.89
N PHE A 32 16.83 -8.98 -4.77
CA PHE A 32 17.83 -8.68 -3.75
C PHE A 32 19.18 -9.37 -3.94
N LEU A 33 19.24 -10.38 -4.80
CA LEU A 33 20.48 -11.04 -5.14
C LEU A 33 21.34 -10.09 -5.96
N THR A 34 22.66 -10.13 -5.73
CA THR A 34 23.58 -9.43 -6.62
C THR A 34 23.41 -10.01 -8.02
N PRO A 35 23.01 -9.19 -9.00
CA PRO A 35 22.77 -9.69 -10.33
C PRO A 35 24.08 -10.18 -10.97
N PRO A 36 24.02 -11.19 -11.86
CA PRO A 36 25.20 -11.75 -12.49
C PRO A 36 25.92 -10.66 -13.30
N ARG A 37 27.25 -10.62 -13.16
CA ARG A 37 28.11 -9.56 -13.70
C ARG A 37 27.89 -9.41 -15.20
N SER A 38 27.37 -8.26 -15.62
CA SER A 38 27.43 -7.84 -17.01
C SER A 38 28.89 -7.67 -17.44
N SER A 39 29.25 -8.24 -18.59
CA SER A 39 30.57 -8.07 -19.20
C SER A 39 30.80 -6.67 -19.76
N SER A 40 29.78 -5.80 -19.75
CA SER A 40 29.88 -4.47 -20.33
C SER A 40 30.66 -3.52 -19.42
N LYS A 41 31.84 -3.11 -19.89
CA LYS A 41 32.55 -1.94 -19.37
C LYS A 41 31.78 -0.69 -19.84
N SER A 42 30.78 -0.23 -19.09
CA SER A 42 30.22 1.10 -19.35
C SER A 42 31.30 2.15 -19.10
N PRO A 43 31.47 3.14 -19.99
CA PRO A 43 32.46 4.21 -19.81
C PRO A 43 32.08 5.17 -18.67
N ILE A 44 30.84 5.17 -18.18
CA ILE A 44 30.45 5.94 -17.00
C ILE A 44 30.60 5.06 -15.77
N SER A 45 31.42 5.51 -14.83
CA SER A 45 31.62 4.85 -13.55
C SER A 45 30.31 4.89 -12.75
N CYS A 46 29.57 3.79 -12.76
CA CYS A 46 28.44 3.58 -11.86
C CYS A 46 28.90 3.25 -10.43
N GLU A 47 30.00 3.87 -9.98
CA GLU A 47 30.49 3.78 -8.61
C GLU A 47 29.56 4.53 -7.65
N SER A 48 28.86 5.57 -8.11
CA SER A 48 27.80 6.24 -7.36
C SER A 48 26.46 5.50 -7.47
N SER A 49 25.69 5.44 -6.38
CA SER A 49 24.36 4.80 -6.36
C SER A 49 23.39 5.52 -7.30
N VAL A 50 22.93 4.83 -8.34
CA VAL A 50 21.81 5.28 -9.19
C VAL A 50 20.52 5.25 -8.35
N ARG A 51 19.83 6.39 -8.29
CA ARG A 51 18.52 6.52 -7.66
C ARG A 51 17.43 6.22 -8.69
N VAL A 52 16.29 5.72 -8.19
CA VAL A 52 15.18 5.27 -9.02
C VAL A 52 13.88 5.79 -8.44
N HIS A 53 13.06 6.42 -9.27
CA HIS A 53 11.75 6.95 -8.90
C HIS A 53 10.68 6.39 -9.84
N LEU A 54 9.49 6.08 -9.31
CA LEU A 54 8.34 5.74 -10.14
C LEU A 54 7.56 6.99 -10.51
N ILE A 55 7.29 7.16 -11.79
CA ILE A 55 6.45 8.21 -12.33
C ILE A 55 5.10 7.60 -12.67
N ARG A 56 4.06 8.06 -11.99
CA ARG A 56 2.68 7.61 -12.19
C ARG A 56 1.90 8.66 -12.95
N ASP A 57 0.99 8.22 -13.82
CA ASP A 57 0.04 9.11 -14.45
C ASP A 57 -1.06 9.45 -13.43
N PRO A 58 -1.26 10.72 -13.03
CA PRO A 58 -2.31 11.09 -12.08
C PRO A 58 -3.71 10.68 -12.56
N SER A 59 -3.94 10.62 -13.88
CA SER A 59 -5.20 10.16 -14.46
C SER A 59 -5.35 8.64 -14.41
N GLY A 60 -4.26 7.90 -14.20
CA GLY A 60 -4.23 6.45 -14.19
C GLY A 60 -4.57 5.83 -15.54
N ILE A 61 -4.42 6.57 -16.64
CA ILE A 61 -4.72 6.11 -18.00
C ILE A 61 -3.47 5.48 -18.62
N ARG A 62 -2.34 6.18 -18.55
CA ARG A 62 -1.09 5.74 -19.17
C ARG A 62 -0.28 4.87 -18.22
N GLN A 63 0.51 3.98 -18.81
CA GLN A 63 1.43 3.10 -18.08
C GLN A 63 2.44 3.93 -17.27
N PRO A 64 2.78 3.52 -16.04
CA PRO A 64 3.81 4.18 -15.26
C PRO A 64 5.20 4.07 -15.93
N LYS A 65 6.02 5.08 -15.69
CA LYS A 65 7.40 5.19 -16.16
C LYS A 65 8.37 5.16 -14.99
N ILE A 66 9.62 4.85 -15.25
CA ILE A 66 10.69 4.85 -14.25
C ILE A 66 11.73 5.91 -14.60
N MET A 67 12.11 6.70 -13.61
CA MET A 67 13.16 7.71 -13.73
C MET A 67 14.42 7.19 -13.04
N PHE A 68 15.53 7.21 -13.78
CA PHE A 68 16.85 6.88 -13.26
C PHE A 68 17.66 8.16 -13.12
N ILE A 69 18.20 8.40 -11.94
CA ILE A 69 19.06 9.56 -11.65
C ILE A 69 20.43 9.05 -11.22
N GLY A 70 21.47 9.53 -11.87
CA GLY A 70 22.86 9.19 -11.57
C GLY A 70 23.75 10.43 -11.64
N SER A 71 25.05 10.20 -11.48
CA SER A 71 26.08 11.20 -11.71
C SER A 71 26.98 10.76 -12.86
N GLU A 72 27.39 11.71 -13.69
CA GLU A 72 28.49 11.52 -14.62
C GLU A 72 29.83 11.56 -13.85
N GLN A 73 30.93 11.11 -14.47
CA GLN A 73 32.29 11.25 -13.95
C GLN A 73 32.66 12.71 -13.61
N THR A 74 32.05 13.68 -14.28
CA THR A 74 32.24 15.12 -14.06
C THR A 74 31.55 15.65 -12.80
N GLY A 75 30.78 14.80 -12.10
CA GLY A 75 29.98 15.17 -10.93
C GLY A 75 28.60 15.77 -11.27
N LYS A 76 28.28 15.94 -12.56
CA LYS A 76 26.96 16.43 -12.99
C LYS A 76 25.88 15.39 -12.77
N THR A 77 24.75 15.83 -12.23
CA THR A 77 23.55 14.99 -12.12
C THR A 77 22.88 14.84 -13.48
N VAL A 78 22.70 13.58 -13.89
CA VAL A 78 22.07 13.19 -15.14
C VAL A 78 20.89 12.28 -14.86
N LEU A 79 19.85 12.42 -15.68
CA LEU A 79 18.69 11.55 -15.59
C LEU A 79 18.15 11.16 -16.96
N PHE A 80 17.41 10.06 -16.98
CA PHE A 80 16.57 9.68 -18.11
C PHE A 80 15.34 8.92 -17.61
N ILE A 81 14.31 8.84 -18.45
CA ILE A 81 13.02 8.23 -18.13
C ILE A 81 12.70 7.19 -19.18
N GLU A 82 12.19 6.04 -18.74
CA GLU A 82 11.76 4.97 -19.63
C GLU A 82 10.46 4.33 -19.15
N ASP A 83 9.78 3.64 -20.06
CA ASP A 83 8.66 2.79 -19.70
C ASP A 83 9.16 1.59 -18.89
N VAL A 84 8.38 1.24 -17.86
CA VAL A 84 8.65 0.07 -17.04
C VAL A 84 8.47 -1.20 -17.87
N LYS A 85 9.46 -2.10 -17.82
CA LYS A 85 9.42 -3.37 -18.58
C LYS A 85 8.86 -4.49 -17.71
N PHE A 86 7.92 -5.24 -18.26
CA PHE A 86 7.41 -6.45 -17.64
C PHE A 86 8.37 -7.63 -17.93
N PRO A 87 8.78 -8.42 -16.92
CA PRO A 87 9.64 -9.56 -17.15
C PRO A 87 8.92 -10.65 -17.98
N PRO A 88 9.63 -11.36 -18.87
CA PRO A 88 9.03 -12.47 -19.59
C PRO A 88 8.64 -13.57 -18.61
N ARG A 89 7.52 -14.25 -18.87
CA ARG A 89 7.06 -15.37 -18.04
C ARG A 89 8.17 -16.42 -17.91
N SER A 90 8.44 -16.85 -16.69
CA SER A 90 9.35 -17.97 -16.43
C SER A 90 8.84 -19.22 -17.16
N THR A 91 9.75 -19.94 -17.83
CA THR A 91 9.47 -21.25 -18.44
C THR A 91 9.29 -22.37 -17.40
N HIS A 92 9.61 -22.09 -16.13
CA HIS A 92 9.43 -23.00 -15.01
C HIS A 92 8.36 -22.48 -14.07
N GLU A 93 7.32 -23.28 -13.82
CA GLU A 93 6.17 -22.91 -12.98
C GLU A 93 6.56 -22.57 -11.53
N ASN A 94 7.72 -23.04 -11.05
CA ASN A 94 8.23 -22.81 -9.70
C ASN A 94 9.34 -21.75 -9.64
N ARG A 95 9.36 -20.77 -10.54
CA ARG A 95 10.35 -19.67 -10.50
C ARG A 95 9.69 -18.33 -10.75
N SER A 96 10.16 -17.31 -10.01
CA SER A 96 9.82 -15.92 -10.29
C SER A 96 10.28 -15.51 -11.70
N SER A 97 9.47 -14.68 -12.35
CA SER A 97 9.78 -14.09 -13.65
C SER A 97 10.74 -12.93 -13.43
N VAL A 98 11.97 -13.01 -13.97
CA VAL A 98 13.02 -12.02 -13.71
C VAL A 98 13.61 -11.49 -15.01
N LEU A 99 13.76 -10.16 -15.07
CA LEU A 99 14.47 -9.45 -16.13
C LEU A 99 15.60 -8.62 -15.52
N TYR A 100 16.83 -8.87 -15.96
CA TYR A 100 18.00 -8.05 -15.64
C TYR A 100 18.27 -7.08 -16.78
N ARG A 101 18.56 -5.82 -16.43
CA ARG A 101 18.85 -4.79 -17.42
C ARG A 101 20.01 -3.91 -16.98
N ASP A 102 20.97 -3.72 -17.88
CA ASP A 102 22.05 -2.78 -17.66
C ASP A 102 21.60 -1.36 -18.02
N ILE A 103 21.94 -0.42 -17.14
CA ILE A 103 21.73 1.00 -17.28
C ILE A 103 23.06 1.62 -17.70
N ASP A 104 23.10 2.08 -18.95
CA ASP A 104 24.22 2.84 -19.48
C ASP A 104 23.74 4.24 -19.86
N PHE A 105 24.09 5.23 -19.03
CA PHE A 105 23.74 6.63 -19.29
C PHE A 105 24.38 7.11 -20.61
N SER A 106 25.59 6.65 -20.96
CA SER A 106 26.36 7.16 -22.11
C SER A 106 25.71 6.86 -23.47
N ARG A 107 24.90 5.80 -23.54
CA ARG A 107 24.24 5.34 -24.77
C ARG A 107 22.82 5.88 -24.94
N ARG A 108 22.34 6.76 -24.03
CA ARG A 108 20.97 7.28 -24.09
C ARG A 108 20.91 8.57 -24.89
N SER A 109 20.07 8.57 -25.92
CA SER A 109 19.82 9.73 -26.78
C SER A 109 19.01 10.85 -26.09
N HIS A 110 18.36 10.55 -24.97
CA HIS A 110 17.43 11.42 -24.26
C HIS A 110 17.89 11.70 -22.82
N LEU A 111 19.21 11.83 -22.61
CA LEU A 111 19.76 12.26 -21.34
C LEU A 111 19.36 13.71 -21.04
N ILE A 112 18.92 13.94 -19.81
CA ILE A 112 18.61 15.25 -19.28
C ILE A 112 19.67 15.59 -18.25
N TYR A 113 20.36 16.70 -18.47
CA TYR A 113 21.31 17.26 -17.52
C TYR A 113 20.55 18.23 -16.63
N LEU A 114 20.60 18.01 -15.32
CA LEU A 114 20.08 18.98 -14.38
C LEU A 114 21.09 20.10 -14.24
N ASP A 115 20.64 21.35 -14.43
CA ASP A 115 21.49 22.52 -14.27
C ASP A 115 21.84 22.68 -12.79
N GLN A 116 22.98 22.11 -12.43
CA GLN A 116 23.61 22.20 -11.12
C GLN A 116 24.99 22.80 -11.31
N SER A 117 25.35 23.73 -10.42
CA SER A 117 26.73 24.19 -10.35
C SER A 117 27.66 22.99 -10.15
N PHE A 118 28.74 22.91 -10.95
CA PHE A 118 29.72 21.82 -10.97
C PHE A 118 30.36 21.49 -9.60
N LYS A 119 30.14 22.33 -8.58
CA LYS A 119 30.67 22.16 -7.22
C LYS A 119 29.70 21.46 -6.25
N HIS A 120 28.56 20.98 -6.74
CA HIS A 120 27.53 20.35 -5.93
C HIS A 120 27.49 18.84 -6.17
N THR A 121 27.51 18.05 -5.10
CA THR A 121 27.32 16.60 -5.15
C THR A 121 25.90 16.24 -4.76
N THR A 122 25.17 15.51 -5.60
CA THR A 122 23.81 15.05 -5.27
C THR A 122 23.87 13.94 -4.23
N GLU A 123 23.22 14.17 -3.09
CA GLU A 123 23.15 13.19 -1.99
C GLU A 123 21.91 12.28 -2.15
N PHE A 124 20.76 12.91 -2.42
CA PHE A 124 19.50 12.22 -2.57
C PHE A 124 18.51 13.05 -3.38
N THR A 125 17.51 12.35 -3.90
CA THR A 125 16.45 12.88 -4.73
C THR A 125 15.12 12.37 -4.19
N VAL A 126 14.08 13.19 -4.28
CA VAL A 126 12.70 12.82 -3.91
C VAL A 126 11.80 13.29 -5.03
N PHE A 127 10.90 12.41 -5.50
CA PHE A 127 9.96 12.75 -6.56
C PHE A 127 8.54 12.80 -6.03
N ASP A 128 7.92 13.98 -6.10
CA ASP A 128 6.50 14.16 -5.84
C ASP A 128 5.71 13.93 -7.13
N ALA A 129 5.14 12.73 -7.24
CA ALA A 129 4.38 12.32 -8.42
C ALA A 129 3.06 13.08 -8.60
N ASP A 130 2.46 13.62 -7.53
CA ASP A 130 1.19 14.35 -7.62
C ASP A 130 1.41 15.74 -8.24
N HIS A 131 2.49 16.43 -7.85
CA HIS A 131 2.84 17.76 -8.36
C HIS A 131 3.87 17.73 -9.51
N GLN A 132 4.41 16.56 -9.84
CA GLN A 132 5.51 16.37 -10.80
C GLN A 132 6.76 17.17 -10.44
N TRP A 133 7.07 17.26 -9.14
CA TRP A 133 8.25 17.98 -8.63
C TRP A 133 9.37 17.02 -8.30
N LEU A 134 10.55 17.29 -8.83
CA LEU A 134 11.78 16.61 -8.47
C LEU A 134 12.58 17.51 -7.51
N TYR A 135 12.72 17.06 -6.28
CA TYR A 135 13.57 17.68 -5.28
C TYR A 135 14.95 17.03 -5.36
N VAL A 136 15.97 17.84 -5.60
CA VAL A 136 17.35 17.38 -5.70
C VAL A 136 18.17 18.01 -4.60
N LEU A 137 18.59 17.19 -3.66
CA LEU A 137 19.34 17.63 -2.50
C LEU A 137 20.81 17.38 -2.74
N THR A 138 21.55 18.47 -2.70
CA THR A 138 22.98 18.53 -3.03
C THR A 138 23.77 19.07 -1.86
N ARG A 139 25.06 18.71 -1.79
CA ARG A 139 26.02 19.30 -0.86
C ARG A 139 27.06 20.06 -1.64
N ASP A 140 27.35 21.28 -1.23
CA ASP A 140 28.43 22.07 -1.82
C ASP A 140 29.81 21.69 -1.24
N ALA A 141 30.87 22.27 -1.82
CA ALA A 141 32.24 22.06 -1.36
C ALA A 141 32.52 22.52 0.09
N HIS A 142 31.66 23.39 0.65
CA HIS A 142 31.75 23.85 2.04
C HIS A 142 30.93 22.98 3.00
N GLY A 143 30.26 21.95 2.50
CA GLY A 143 29.45 21.02 3.27
C GLY A 143 28.03 21.51 3.53
N VAL A 144 27.62 22.67 2.99
CA VAL A 144 26.25 23.19 3.12
C VAL A 144 25.35 22.43 2.17
N GLN A 145 24.20 22.00 2.70
CA GLN A 145 23.21 21.28 1.90
C GLN A 145 22.25 22.28 1.26
N HIS A 146 21.95 22.08 -0.03
CA HIS A 146 21.02 22.87 -0.82
C HIS A 146 19.97 21.96 -1.45
N CYS A 147 18.74 22.44 -1.57
CA CYS A 147 17.68 21.76 -2.29
C CYS A 147 17.31 22.57 -3.53
N THR A 148 17.36 21.94 -4.70
CA THR A 148 16.87 22.51 -5.95
C THR A 148 15.62 21.76 -6.40
N ILE A 149 14.58 22.49 -6.75
CA ILE A 149 13.29 21.95 -7.19
C ILE A 149 13.19 22.13 -8.71
N TYR A 150 12.87 21.03 -9.39
CA TYR A 150 12.55 21.03 -10.82
C TYR A 150 11.10 20.59 -11.04
N TYR A 151 10.39 21.28 -11.94
CA TYR A 151 9.10 20.85 -12.43
C TYR A 151 9.28 19.98 -13.68
N ALA A 152 8.78 18.75 -13.62
CA ALA A 152 8.87 17.81 -14.73
C ALA A 152 7.67 17.96 -15.66
N GLN A 153 7.92 18.32 -16.91
CA GLN A 153 6.91 18.50 -17.95
C GLN A 153 6.98 17.38 -18.99
N ASN A 154 5.85 17.15 -19.67
CA ASN A 154 5.75 16.22 -20.80
C ASN A 154 6.11 14.77 -20.47
N LEU A 155 6.06 14.38 -19.19
CA LEU A 155 6.37 13.03 -18.71
C LEU A 155 5.61 11.94 -19.48
N PHE A 156 4.39 12.26 -19.87
CA PHE A 156 3.49 11.34 -20.55
C PHE A 156 3.17 11.74 -21.99
N ASN A 157 3.62 12.89 -22.47
CA ASN A 157 3.37 13.30 -23.85
C ASN A 157 4.34 12.56 -24.79
N ASN A 158 3.82 11.89 -25.83
CA ASN A 158 4.67 11.10 -26.74
C ASN A 158 5.31 11.96 -27.83
N ASP A 159 4.71 13.12 -28.12
CA ASP A 159 5.14 13.99 -29.22
C ASP A 159 6.16 15.06 -28.76
N GLU A 160 6.23 15.30 -27.45
CA GLU A 160 7.10 16.31 -26.86
C GLU A 160 8.19 15.67 -26.00
N ARG A 161 9.38 16.29 -26.00
CA ARG A 161 10.47 15.84 -25.13
C ARG A 161 10.14 16.16 -23.68
N VAL A 162 10.48 15.23 -22.80
CA VAL A 162 10.43 15.46 -21.36
C VAL A 162 11.41 16.57 -20.98
N MET A 163 10.95 17.51 -20.16
CA MET A 163 11.77 18.64 -19.70
C MET A 163 11.70 18.76 -18.19
N PHE A 164 12.80 19.22 -17.59
CA PHE A 164 12.89 19.55 -16.17
C PHE A 164 13.19 21.04 -16.06
N LEU A 165 12.17 21.82 -15.70
CA LEU A 165 12.28 23.26 -15.55
C LEU A 165 12.75 23.60 -14.15
N TYR A 166 13.82 24.35 -14.03
CA TYR A 166 14.26 24.92 -12.75
C TYR A 166 13.15 25.80 -12.18
N MET A 167 12.74 25.53 -10.94
CA MET A 167 11.73 26.32 -10.24
C MET A 167 12.38 27.22 -9.20
N TYR A 168 13.10 26.60 -8.27
CA TYR A 168 13.61 27.29 -7.08
C TYR A 168 14.75 26.51 -6.43
N SER A 169 15.65 27.22 -5.74
CA SER A 169 16.75 26.61 -4.96
C SER A 169 16.94 27.36 -3.65
N PHE A 170 17.26 26.63 -2.58
CA PHE A 170 17.46 27.20 -1.25
C PHE A 170 18.40 26.33 -0.41
N SER A 171 19.02 26.95 0.59
CA SER A 171 19.82 26.23 1.60
C SER A 171 18.92 25.55 2.61
N LEU A 172 19.24 24.30 2.93
CA LEU A 172 18.46 23.47 3.85
C LEU A 172 18.58 23.97 5.30
N HIS A 173 17.49 23.83 6.05
CA HIS A 173 17.51 24.11 7.48
C HIS A 173 18.53 23.21 8.19
N ARG A 174 19.25 23.76 9.18
CA ARG A 174 20.32 23.06 9.93
C ARG A 174 19.94 21.68 10.48
N MET A 175 18.67 21.48 10.82
CA MET A 175 18.14 20.21 11.34
C MET A 175 18.18 19.08 10.30
N ASN A 176 18.26 19.39 9.01
CA ASN A 176 18.38 18.40 7.95
C ASN A 176 19.79 17.78 7.88
N GLY A 177 20.81 18.40 8.49
CA GLY A 177 22.16 17.82 8.55
C GLY A 177 22.24 16.49 9.31
N ALA A 178 21.28 16.21 10.19
CA ALA A 178 21.17 14.94 10.92
C ALA A 178 20.24 13.91 10.25
N ARG A 179 19.62 14.26 9.12
CA ARG A 179 18.64 13.41 8.42
C ARG A 179 19.30 12.74 7.22
N ALA A 180 19.11 11.44 7.08
CA ALA A 180 19.68 10.63 6.01
C ALA A 180 18.61 9.75 5.35
N ASP A 181 19.00 9.08 4.27
CA ASP A 181 18.22 8.05 3.57
C ASP A 181 16.78 8.45 3.22
N TRP A 182 16.62 9.68 2.71
CA TRP A 182 15.34 10.15 2.24
C TRP A 182 14.80 9.27 1.11
N ILE A 183 13.55 8.82 1.24
CA ILE A 183 12.88 8.00 0.24
C ILE A 183 11.38 8.27 0.22
N GLU A 184 10.79 8.38 -0.96
CA GLU A 184 9.35 8.49 -1.13
C GLU A 184 8.64 7.13 -1.23
N ASP A 185 7.46 7.05 -0.62
CA ASP A 185 6.46 6.05 -0.93
C ASP A 185 5.28 6.73 -1.63
N ILE A 186 5.27 6.62 -2.95
CA ILE A 186 4.25 7.18 -3.84
C ILE A 186 2.83 6.65 -3.57
N TYR A 187 2.68 5.47 -2.96
CA TYR A 187 1.36 4.87 -2.71
C TYR A 187 0.78 5.39 -1.40
N LEU A 188 1.63 5.64 -0.41
CA LEU A 188 1.24 6.23 0.87
C LEU A 188 1.29 7.77 0.86
N LYS A 189 1.88 8.38 -0.18
CA LYS A 189 2.12 9.82 -0.29
C LYS A 189 2.91 10.37 0.89
N GLU A 190 3.87 9.58 1.34
CA GLU A 190 4.75 9.91 2.46
C GLU A 190 6.21 9.84 2.00
N VAL A 191 7.04 10.67 2.62
CA VAL A 191 8.48 10.64 2.51
C VAL A 191 9.03 10.17 3.86
N TYR A 192 9.99 9.27 3.80
CA TYR A 192 10.64 8.68 4.95
C TYR A 192 12.07 9.17 5.02
N TYR A 193 12.59 9.33 6.24
CA TYR A 193 14.00 9.64 6.47
C TYR A 193 14.45 9.03 7.80
N THR A 194 15.75 8.79 7.91
CA THR A 194 16.37 8.26 9.13
C THR A 194 17.08 9.37 9.90
N THR A 195 17.11 9.23 11.21
CA THR A 195 17.97 10.03 12.11
C THR A 195 18.71 9.08 13.03
N GLN A 196 19.97 9.39 13.32
CA GLN A 196 20.79 8.58 14.20
C GLN A 196 21.09 9.35 15.49
N ASN A 197 20.79 8.73 16.63
CA ASN A 197 21.15 9.24 17.95
C ASN A 197 21.91 8.15 18.72
N GLY A 198 23.24 8.26 18.72
CA GLY A 198 24.12 7.20 19.20
C GLY A 198 23.96 5.92 18.38
N GLU A 199 23.60 4.82 19.03
CA GLU A 199 23.35 3.52 18.39
C GLU A 199 21.92 3.38 17.85
N LEU A 200 21.00 4.27 18.23
CA LEU A 200 19.60 4.15 17.83
C LEU A 200 19.36 4.91 16.52
N VAL A 201 18.89 4.20 15.51
CA VAL A 201 18.41 4.78 14.26
C VAL A 201 16.88 4.81 14.31
N THR A 202 16.32 5.99 14.10
CA THR A 202 14.88 6.23 14.09
C THR A 202 14.42 6.60 12.69
N LEU A 203 13.46 5.84 12.18
CA LEU A 203 12.75 6.10 10.93
C LEU A 203 11.56 7.02 11.21
N HIS A 204 11.52 8.14 10.50
CA HIS A 204 10.43 9.09 10.53
C HIS A 204 9.68 9.08 9.21
N ALA A 205 8.39 9.37 9.25
CA ALA A 205 7.54 9.57 8.09
C ALA A 205 6.95 10.98 8.10
N LEU A 206 6.78 11.54 6.91
CA LEU A 206 6.21 12.85 6.70
C LEU A 206 5.31 12.79 5.46
N PRO A 207 4.09 13.33 5.49
CA PRO A 207 3.31 13.52 4.27
C PRO A 207 4.09 14.34 3.23
N ILE A 208 4.08 13.94 1.95
CA ILE A 208 4.92 14.56 0.92
C ILE A 208 4.66 16.07 0.76
N HIS A 209 3.42 16.52 0.93
CA HIS A 209 3.05 17.94 0.89
C HIS A 209 3.72 18.77 2.01
N ARG A 210 4.23 18.15 3.08
CA ARG A 210 4.98 18.82 4.15
C ARG A 210 6.49 18.78 3.95
N LEU A 211 6.98 18.15 2.87
CA LEU A 211 8.41 18.05 2.59
C LEU A 211 9.07 19.42 2.62
N MET A 212 8.45 20.42 1.99
CA MET A 212 8.97 21.78 1.99
C MET A 212 9.16 22.37 3.39
N SER A 213 8.18 22.22 4.29
CA SER A 213 8.32 22.67 5.69
C SER A 213 9.43 21.92 6.41
N ALA A 214 9.62 20.63 6.14
CA ALA A 214 10.74 19.88 6.72
C ALA A 214 12.10 20.36 6.21
N LEU A 215 12.21 20.73 4.93
CA LEU A 215 13.45 21.20 4.31
C LEU A 215 13.80 22.65 4.70
N LEU A 216 12.81 23.56 4.74
CA LEU A 216 13.01 24.99 5.03
C LEU A 216 12.97 25.35 6.51
N GLU A 217 12.03 24.78 7.26
CA GLU A 217 11.77 25.15 8.66
C GLU A 217 12.35 24.12 9.64
N GLY A 218 12.76 22.95 9.14
CA GLY A 218 13.25 21.86 9.97
C GLY A 218 12.15 21.10 10.70
N THR A 219 10.90 21.20 10.26
CA THR A 219 9.76 20.45 10.81
C THR A 219 10.07 18.95 10.81
N THR A 220 9.79 18.27 11.93
CA THR A 220 10.05 16.84 12.10
C THR A 220 8.86 15.99 11.69
N GLY A 221 9.12 14.84 11.07
CA GLY A 221 8.11 13.81 10.80
C GLY A 221 7.69 13.04 12.05
N ARG A 222 6.67 12.19 11.90
CA ARG A 222 6.22 11.25 12.94
C ARG A 222 7.17 10.06 13.00
N THR A 223 7.51 9.62 14.20
CA THR A 223 8.31 8.40 14.38
C THR A 223 7.48 7.18 14.00
N VAL A 224 8.04 6.33 13.12
CA VAL A 224 7.40 5.09 12.66
C VAL A 224 8.05 3.87 13.31
N PHE A 225 9.37 3.86 13.38
CA PHE A 225 10.13 2.71 13.83
C PHE A 225 11.50 3.11 14.35
N THR A 226 12.01 2.40 15.36
CA THR A 226 13.35 2.60 15.91
C THR A 226 14.05 1.25 16.01
N TYR A 227 15.34 1.21 15.67
CA TYR A 227 16.17 0.02 15.74
C TYR A 227 17.61 0.36 16.11
N ASN A 228 18.37 -0.64 16.55
CA ASN A 228 19.80 -0.48 16.80
C ASN A 228 20.56 -0.50 15.45
N GLY A 229 21.21 0.61 15.11
CA GLY A 229 21.97 0.83 13.88
C GLY A 229 23.22 -0.05 13.75
N ASN A 230 23.75 -0.58 14.85
CA ASN A 230 24.86 -1.54 14.81
C ASN A 230 24.42 -2.92 14.30
N GLN A 231 23.12 -3.23 14.42
CA GLN A 231 22.55 -4.51 14.01
C GLN A 231 21.79 -4.42 12.70
N ARG A 232 21.30 -3.25 12.29
CA ARG A 232 20.49 -3.09 11.09
C ARG A 232 20.80 -1.79 10.37
N SER A 233 20.69 -1.81 9.05
CA SER A 233 20.68 -0.63 8.19
C SER A 233 19.36 -0.52 7.45
N PHE A 234 18.92 0.71 7.21
CA PHE A 234 17.75 1.01 6.41
C PHE A 234 18.08 0.81 4.93
N LEU A 235 17.17 0.19 4.16
CA LEU A 235 17.34 0.05 2.72
C LEU A 235 16.34 0.93 1.96
N SER A 236 15.05 0.72 2.20
CA SER A 236 13.99 1.36 1.43
C SER A 236 12.62 1.21 2.12
N VAL A 237 11.70 2.11 1.79
CA VAL A 237 10.26 1.96 2.02
C VAL A 237 9.56 2.12 0.68
N SER A 238 8.72 1.16 0.30
CA SER A 238 7.94 1.25 -0.93
C SER A 238 6.69 0.39 -0.85
N GLY A 239 5.55 0.91 -1.30
CA GLY A 239 4.29 0.19 -1.24
C GLY A 239 3.92 -0.23 0.19
N GLY A 240 4.17 0.60 1.19
CA GLY A 240 3.89 0.26 2.58
C GLY A 240 4.69 -0.93 3.12
N ALA A 241 5.77 -1.34 2.46
CA ALA A 241 6.71 -2.31 2.99
C ALA A 241 8.02 -1.63 3.38
N LEU A 242 8.48 -1.94 4.59
CA LEU A 242 9.78 -1.55 5.10
C LEU A 242 10.81 -2.63 4.80
N LEU A 243 11.91 -2.21 4.18
CA LEU A 243 13.05 -3.04 3.84
C LEU A 243 14.23 -2.61 4.71
N SER A 244 14.77 -3.55 5.48
CA SER A 244 15.98 -3.34 6.30
C SER A 244 16.96 -4.47 6.09
N ARG A 245 18.25 -4.18 6.31
CA ARG A 245 19.33 -5.14 6.16
C ARG A 245 20.01 -5.34 7.51
N ASN A 246 20.47 -6.55 7.78
CA ASN A 246 21.43 -6.87 8.83
C ASN A 246 22.61 -7.57 8.17
N GLU A 247 23.83 -7.11 8.45
CA GLU A 247 25.05 -7.75 7.98
C GLU A 247 25.75 -8.37 9.18
N GLN A 248 25.87 -9.69 9.19
CA GLN A 248 26.62 -10.44 10.21
C GLN A 248 27.59 -11.39 9.54
N ASN A 249 28.88 -11.20 9.79
CA ASN A 249 29.97 -12.02 9.24
C ASN A 249 29.93 -12.09 7.70
N GLU A 250 29.79 -13.30 7.15
CA GLU A 250 29.66 -13.60 5.72
C GLU A 250 28.21 -13.63 5.23
N TYR A 251 27.23 -13.22 6.04
CA TYR A 251 25.82 -13.28 5.67
C TYR A 251 25.15 -11.90 5.70
N VAL A 252 24.38 -11.62 4.66
CA VAL A 252 23.50 -10.46 4.56
C VAL A 252 22.06 -10.95 4.70
N THR A 253 21.36 -10.49 5.74
CA THR A 253 19.94 -10.78 5.92
C THR A 253 19.11 -9.56 5.58
N ILE A 254 18.17 -9.68 4.64
CA ILE A 254 17.19 -8.64 4.34
C ILE A 254 15.87 -8.99 5.01
N TYR A 255 15.34 -8.06 5.80
CA TYR A 255 14.03 -8.15 6.41
C TYR A 255 13.04 -7.28 5.64
N MET A 256 11.92 -7.89 5.27
CA MET A 256 10.79 -7.22 4.67
C MET A 256 9.59 -7.29 5.62
N ARG A 257 8.99 -6.15 5.92
CA ARG A 257 7.87 -6.04 6.88
C ARG A 257 6.80 -5.10 6.35
N SER A 258 5.55 -5.35 6.72
CA SER A 258 4.46 -4.41 6.45
C SER A 258 4.52 -3.24 7.43
N LEU A 259 4.41 -2.01 6.92
CA LEU A 259 4.29 -0.81 7.75
C LEU A 259 2.93 -0.72 8.46
N ALA A 260 1.87 -1.28 7.85
CA ALA A 260 0.54 -1.29 8.44
C ALA A 260 0.46 -2.23 9.65
N ASN A 261 1.27 -3.29 9.67
CA ASN A 261 1.26 -4.29 10.73
C ASN A 261 2.68 -4.71 11.13
N MET A 262 3.36 -3.81 11.84
CA MET A 262 4.73 -4.03 12.32
C MET A 262 4.85 -5.16 13.36
N THR A 263 3.73 -5.59 13.94
CA THR A 263 3.67 -6.70 14.90
C THR A 263 3.64 -8.08 14.25
N GLN A 264 3.33 -8.18 12.95
CA GLN A 264 3.32 -9.45 12.23
C GLN A 264 4.72 -9.89 11.77
N ASN A 265 4.90 -11.20 11.61
CA ASN A 265 6.13 -11.80 11.12
C ASN A 265 6.45 -11.29 9.69
N GLY A 266 7.67 -10.78 9.51
CA GLY A 266 8.21 -10.40 8.21
C GLY A 266 8.89 -11.57 7.50
N ILE A 267 9.29 -11.35 6.25
CA ILE A 267 10.16 -12.28 5.52
C ILE A 267 11.61 -11.90 5.82
N SER A 268 12.44 -12.87 6.20
CA SER A 268 13.88 -12.70 6.38
C SER A 268 14.64 -13.54 5.37
N CYS A 269 15.48 -12.89 4.56
CA CYS A 269 16.22 -13.50 3.48
C CYS A 269 17.71 -13.41 3.72
N GLY A 270 18.33 -14.55 4.04
CA GLY A 270 19.77 -14.68 4.23
C GLY A 270 20.48 -14.97 2.91
N PHE A 271 21.49 -14.17 2.59
CA PHE A 271 22.34 -14.32 1.42
C PHE A 271 23.78 -14.46 1.87
N SER A 272 24.53 -15.37 1.24
CA SER A 272 25.99 -15.43 1.44
C SER A 272 26.62 -14.21 0.76
N ARG A 273 27.54 -13.56 1.47
CA ARG A 273 28.32 -12.43 0.99
C ARG A 273 29.27 -12.97 -0.08
N ASP A 274 28.95 -12.74 -1.34
CA ASP A 274 29.85 -13.12 -2.43
C ASP A 274 31.15 -12.30 -2.26
N THR A 275 32.20 -12.96 -1.77
CA THR A 275 33.52 -12.40 -1.42
C THR A 275 34.26 -11.79 -2.62
N ARG A 276 33.70 -11.92 -3.83
CA ARG A 276 34.27 -11.46 -5.09
C ARG A 276 34.09 -9.97 -5.37
N PHE A 277 33.31 -9.26 -4.58
CA PHE A 277 33.25 -7.81 -4.60
C PHE A 277 33.86 -7.29 -3.29
N GLY A 278 35.15 -6.94 -3.37
CA GLY A 278 35.91 -6.41 -2.23
C GLY A 278 35.21 -5.27 -1.51
N HIS A 279 35.66 -5.02 -0.28
CA HIS A 279 35.29 -4.08 0.81
C HIS A 279 34.55 -2.75 0.53
N ALA A 280 33.88 -2.55 -0.59
CA ALA A 280 33.03 -1.41 -0.87
C ALA A 280 31.90 -1.38 0.17
N LYS A 281 31.75 -0.23 0.83
CA LYS A 281 30.65 0.04 1.77
C LYS A 281 29.33 -0.39 1.12
N PRO A 282 28.43 -1.05 1.85
CA PRO A 282 27.12 -1.41 1.33
C PRO A 282 26.37 -0.13 0.98
N THR A 283 26.31 0.19 -0.32
CA THR A 283 25.42 1.23 -0.81
C THR A 283 23.98 0.73 -0.66
N SER A 284 23.09 1.61 -0.20
CA SER A 284 21.64 1.33 -0.18
C SER A 284 21.23 0.81 -1.55
N ILE A 285 20.54 -0.32 -1.61
CA ILE A 285 19.93 -0.82 -2.85
C ILE A 285 18.55 -0.17 -2.90
N PRO A 286 18.31 0.85 -3.76
CA PRO A 286 16.96 1.34 -3.94
C PRO A 286 16.08 0.21 -4.46
N VAL A 287 14.99 -0.02 -3.75
CA VAL A 287 13.98 -1.01 -4.09
C VAL A 287 12.65 -0.30 -4.15
N LEU A 288 11.97 -0.45 -5.28
CA LEU A 288 10.66 0.07 -5.56
C LEU A 288 9.70 -1.11 -5.73
N ILE A 289 8.52 -1.04 -5.10
CA ILE A 289 7.47 -2.04 -5.24
C ILE A 289 6.32 -1.40 -6.00
N ILE A 290 6.12 -1.81 -7.25
CA ILE A 290 5.00 -1.39 -8.07
C ILE A 290 3.83 -2.33 -7.81
N ARG A 291 2.60 -1.82 -7.65
CA ARG A 291 1.45 -2.64 -7.24
C ARG A 291 0.12 -2.27 -7.88
N ASP A 292 -0.83 -3.18 -7.72
CA ASP A 292 -2.24 -3.02 -8.02
C ASP A 292 -2.47 -2.55 -9.47
N TRP A 293 -3.15 -1.41 -9.65
CA TRP A 293 -3.50 -0.90 -10.97
C TRP A 293 -2.27 -0.62 -11.84
N ASP A 294 -1.22 -0.04 -11.25
CA ASP A 294 0.01 0.26 -11.97
C ASP A 294 0.68 -1.04 -12.47
N PHE A 295 0.63 -2.11 -11.67
CA PHE A 295 1.10 -3.43 -12.07
C PHE A 295 0.30 -3.98 -13.26
N CYS A 296 -1.03 -3.90 -13.20
CA CYS A 296 -1.89 -4.35 -14.31
C CYS A 296 -1.66 -3.55 -15.59
N GLN A 297 -1.46 -2.23 -15.50
CA GLN A 297 -1.09 -1.41 -16.66
C GLN A 297 0.24 -1.83 -17.29
N ILE A 298 1.22 -2.27 -16.49
CA ILE A 298 2.50 -2.75 -17.02
C ILE A 298 2.35 -4.15 -17.63
N ARG A 299 1.57 -5.03 -16.99
CA ARG A 299 1.35 -6.42 -17.43
C ARG A 299 0.55 -6.48 -18.73
N ASP A 300 -0.56 -5.76 -18.79
CA ASP A 300 -1.57 -5.89 -19.85
C ASP A 300 -1.47 -4.74 -20.88
N GLY A 301 -0.68 -3.70 -20.61
CA GLY A 301 -0.42 -2.59 -21.52
C GLY A 301 -1.71 -1.86 -21.92
N ALA A 302 -1.90 -1.67 -23.23
CA ALA A 302 -3.09 -1.01 -23.79
C ALA A 302 -4.41 -1.77 -23.56
N PHE A 303 -4.33 -3.07 -23.20
CA PHE A 303 -5.49 -3.91 -22.92
C PHE A 303 -5.83 -3.97 -21.42
N ALA A 304 -5.11 -3.23 -20.58
CA ALA A 304 -5.35 -3.21 -19.14
C ALA A 304 -6.76 -2.68 -18.85
N ASP A 305 -7.56 -3.47 -18.13
CA ASP A 305 -8.88 -3.06 -17.65
C ASP A 305 -8.90 -2.96 -16.12
N ARG A 306 -9.35 -1.81 -15.63
CA ARG A 306 -9.35 -1.49 -14.20
C ARG A 306 -10.33 -2.36 -13.42
N SER A 307 -11.47 -2.70 -14.03
CA SER A 307 -12.49 -3.51 -13.38
C SER A 307 -12.03 -4.97 -13.23
N SER A 308 -11.45 -5.53 -14.28
CA SER A 308 -10.86 -6.86 -14.31
C SER A 308 -9.70 -6.98 -13.32
N CYS A 309 -8.76 -6.03 -13.33
CA CYS A 309 -7.65 -5.99 -12.38
C CYS A 309 -8.13 -5.94 -10.91
N ALA A 310 -9.14 -5.10 -10.61
CA ALA A 310 -9.70 -5.03 -9.27
C ALA A 310 -10.43 -6.32 -8.86
N MET A 311 -11.11 -6.98 -9.81
CA MET A 311 -11.80 -8.25 -9.59
C MET A 311 -10.80 -9.39 -9.32
N GLU A 312 -9.74 -9.50 -10.11
CA GLU A 312 -8.65 -10.47 -9.90
C GLU A 312 -8.06 -10.35 -8.49
N ARG A 313 -7.70 -9.13 -8.08
CA ARG A 313 -7.18 -8.85 -6.72
C ARG A 313 -8.18 -9.23 -5.64
N ARG A 314 -9.46 -8.93 -5.84
CA ARG A 314 -10.51 -9.26 -4.88
C ARG A 314 -10.68 -10.77 -4.74
N ASN A 315 -10.70 -11.50 -5.85
CA ASN A 315 -10.80 -12.95 -5.86
C ASN A 315 -9.60 -13.58 -5.15
N TRP A 316 -8.40 -13.09 -5.40
CA TRP A 316 -7.20 -13.52 -4.68
C TRP A 316 -7.32 -13.26 -3.16
N LYS A 317 -7.75 -12.06 -2.74
CA LYS A 317 -7.96 -11.75 -1.31
C LYS A 317 -8.99 -12.67 -0.64
N ILE A 318 -10.02 -13.10 -1.37
CA ILE A 318 -11.02 -14.05 -0.86
C ILE A 318 -10.38 -15.44 -0.72
N GLN A 319 -9.62 -15.89 -1.71
CA GLN A 319 -8.90 -17.18 -1.67
C GLN A 319 -7.91 -17.25 -0.52
N GLU A 320 -7.21 -16.16 -0.22
CA GLU A 320 -6.29 -16.04 0.92
C GLU A 320 -6.99 -15.85 2.28
N GLY A 321 -8.32 -15.77 2.30
CA GLY A 321 -9.10 -15.51 3.52
C GLY A 321 -8.91 -14.11 4.12
N LEU A 322 -8.34 -13.17 3.35
CA LEU A 322 -8.18 -11.77 3.76
C LEU A 322 -9.48 -10.97 3.62
N LEU A 323 -10.42 -11.45 2.81
CA LEU A 323 -11.76 -10.91 2.68
C LEU A 323 -12.77 -12.03 2.84
N VAL A 324 -13.82 -11.76 3.62
CA VAL A 324 -14.99 -12.63 3.65
C VAL A 324 -15.74 -12.46 2.33
N GLU A 325 -16.00 -13.57 1.65
CA GLU A 325 -16.78 -13.57 0.42
C GLU A 325 -18.10 -12.81 0.67
N GLN A 326 -18.39 -11.82 -0.16
CA GLN A 326 -19.60 -11.04 -0.02
C GLN A 326 -20.75 -12.00 -0.26
N SER A 327 -21.48 -12.34 0.81
CA SER A 327 -22.54 -13.35 0.83
C SER A 327 -23.26 -13.42 -0.52
N GLY A 328 -23.13 -14.56 -1.21
CA GLY A 328 -23.63 -14.71 -2.58
C GLY A 328 -25.10 -14.29 -2.70
N PHE A 329 -25.56 -14.00 -3.92
CA PHE A 329 -26.95 -13.58 -4.18
C PHE A 329 -27.97 -14.50 -3.48
N ALA A 330 -27.71 -15.80 -3.44
CA ALA A 330 -28.52 -16.79 -2.72
C ALA A 330 -28.63 -16.50 -1.21
N VAL A 331 -27.54 -16.14 -0.53
CA VAL A 331 -27.54 -15.81 0.89
C VAL A 331 -28.26 -14.48 1.13
N LYS A 332 -28.10 -13.48 0.24
CA LYS A 332 -28.87 -12.23 0.34
C LYS A 332 -30.37 -12.46 0.16
N CYS A 333 -30.76 -13.30 -0.80
CA CYS A 333 -32.16 -13.69 -1.00
C CYS A 333 -32.71 -14.49 0.18
N LEU A 334 -31.93 -15.40 0.76
CA LEU A 334 -32.30 -16.14 1.96
C LEU A 334 -32.53 -15.19 3.14
N THR A 335 -31.59 -14.27 3.40
CA THR A 335 -31.73 -13.28 4.47
C THR A 335 -32.95 -12.38 4.24
N GLY A 336 -33.19 -11.95 3.00
CA GLY A 336 -34.39 -11.19 2.63
C GLY A 336 -35.69 -11.97 2.87
N ALA A 337 -35.72 -13.25 2.49
CA ALA A 337 -36.87 -14.13 2.72
C ALA A 337 -37.14 -14.35 4.22
N VAL A 338 -36.09 -14.51 5.04
CA VAL A 338 -36.21 -14.64 6.50
C VAL A 338 -36.77 -13.37 7.13
N ILE A 339 -36.32 -12.19 6.68
CA ILE A 339 -36.86 -10.90 7.16
C ILE A 339 -38.34 -10.75 6.76
N PHE A 340 -38.70 -11.14 5.53
CA PHE A 340 -40.08 -11.11 5.06
C PHE A 340 -40.98 -12.08 5.87
N LEU A 341 -40.54 -13.32 6.08
CA LEU A 341 -41.30 -14.29 6.86
C LEU A 341 -41.46 -13.89 8.33
N THR A 342 -40.43 -13.32 8.95
CA THR A 342 -40.51 -12.85 10.34
C THR A 342 -41.46 -11.66 10.48
N SER A 343 -41.42 -10.72 9.55
CA SER A 343 -42.36 -9.58 9.52
C SER A 343 -43.81 -10.02 9.29
N VAL A 344 -44.07 -10.96 8.38
CA VAL A 344 -45.42 -11.55 8.20
C VAL A 344 -45.91 -12.24 9.46
N ASN A 345 -45.07 -13.05 10.12
CA ASN A 345 -45.44 -13.71 11.37
C ASN A 345 -45.75 -12.70 12.47
N LEU A 346 -44.94 -11.65 12.60
CA LEU A 346 -45.16 -10.61 13.60
C LEU A 346 -46.46 -9.83 13.32
N PHE A 347 -46.76 -9.56 12.04
CA PHE A 347 -48.01 -8.95 11.63
C PHE A 347 -49.22 -9.84 11.94
N LEU A 348 -49.12 -11.15 11.68
CA LEU A 348 -50.17 -12.13 12.02
C LEU A 348 -50.39 -12.21 13.54
N ILE A 349 -49.33 -12.19 14.34
CA ILE A 349 -49.44 -12.17 15.81
C ILE A 349 -50.18 -10.91 16.26
N VAL A 350 -49.76 -9.74 15.76
CA VAL A 350 -50.42 -8.46 16.08
C VAL A 350 -51.89 -8.48 15.64
N TYR A 351 -52.18 -9.03 14.47
CA TYR A 351 -53.53 -9.16 13.94
C TYR A 351 -54.41 -10.08 14.78
N VAL A 352 -53.91 -11.24 15.19
CA VAL A 352 -54.63 -12.17 16.08
C VAL A 352 -54.85 -11.54 17.46
N CYS A 353 -53.85 -10.87 18.03
CA CYS A 353 -53.99 -10.13 19.27
C CYS A 353 -55.05 -9.02 19.15
N TRP A 354 -55.08 -8.31 18.01
CA TRP A 354 -56.05 -7.27 17.73
C TRP A 354 -57.47 -7.84 17.58
N ILE A 355 -57.66 -8.91 16.81
CA ILE A 355 -58.96 -9.60 16.68
C ILE A 355 -59.46 -10.05 18.05
N ARG A 356 -58.60 -10.68 18.85
CA ARG A 356 -59.00 -11.19 20.17
C ARG A 356 -59.50 -10.07 21.07
N ARG A 357 -58.75 -8.96 21.12
CA ARG A 357 -59.16 -7.76 21.86
C ARG A 357 -60.47 -7.15 21.32
N SER A 358 -60.61 -7.08 19.99
CA SER A 358 -61.85 -6.60 19.35
C SER A 358 -63.06 -7.47 19.70
N MET A 359 -62.89 -8.78 19.82
CA MET A 359 -63.97 -9.68 20.23
C MET A 359 -64.29 -9.52 21.71
N ASP A 360 -63.28 -9.42 22.58
CA ASP A 360 -63.47 -9.18 24.01
C ASP A 360 -64.23 -7.86 24.26
N ASP A 361 -63.89 -6.78 23.54
CA ASP A 361 -64.60 -5.48 23.59
C ASP A 361 -66.06 -5.57 23.11
N SER A 362 -66.39 -6.54 22.25
CA SER A 362 -67.77 -6.74 21.77
C SER A 362 -68.64 -7.54 22.75
N PHE A 363 -68.05 -8.43 23.55
CA PHE A 363 -68.78 -9.22 24.56
C PHE A 363 -69.14 -8.41 25.81
N GLU A 364 -68.31 -7.45 26.24
CA GLU A 364 -68.65 -6.58 27.38
C GLU A 364 -69.84 -5.64 27.10
N LYS A 365 -70.19 -5.40 25.83
CA LYS A 365 -71.31 -4.54 25.46
C LYS A 365 -72.69 -5.21 25.60
N GLU A 366 -72.78 -6.54 25.59
CA GLU A 366 -74.06 -7.26 25.69
C GLU A 366 -74.43 -7.70 27.12
N CYS A 367 -73.48 -7.77 28.07
CA CYS A 367 -73.77 -8.18 29.46
C CYS A 367 -74.37 -7.07 30.35
N ASN A 368 -74.48 -5.83 29.88
CA ASN A 368 -75.05 -4.71 30.66
C ASN A 368 -76.49 -4.35 30.26
N ALA A 369 -77.18 -5.17 29.47
CA ALA A 369 -78.63 -5.03 29.27
C ALA A 369 -79.38 -5.77 30.39
N PRO A 370 -80.12 -5.09 31.28
CA PRO A 370 -80.91 -5.77 32.32
C PRO A 370 -82.03 -6.59 31.65
N LEU A 371 -81.97 -7.91 31.82
CA LEU A 371 -83.00 -8.85 31.38
C LEU A 371 -84.30 -8.65 32.20
N PRO A 372 -85.46 -8.41 31.58
CA PRO A 372 -86.73 -8.32 32.28
C PRO A 372 -87.30 -9.72 32.53
N TYR A 373 -87.04 -10.29 33.71
CA TYR A 373 -87.64 -11.56 34.12
C TYR A 373 -88.77 -11.35 35.15
N TYR A 374 -89.94 -11.88 34.78
CA TYR A 374 -91.16 -12.20 35.54
C TYR A 374 -92.32 -11.18 35.67
N PRO A 375 -93.50 -11.51 35.12
CA PRO A 375 -94.79 -11.05 35.63
C PRO A 375 -95.25 -11.96 36.78
N ASN A 376 -95.71 -11.31 37.84
CA ASN A 376 -96.34 -11.92 39.01
C ASN A 376 -97.57 -12.75 38.62
N SER A 377 -97.60 -14.03 39.01
CA SER A 377 -98.85 -14.72 39.31
C SER A 377 -98.65 -15.70 40.48
N PRO A 378 -99.56 -15.71 41.47
CA PRO A 378 -99.33 -16.37 42.75
C PRO A 378 -99.89 -17.80 42.78
N GLY A 379 -99.19 -18.65 43.54
CA GLY A 379 -99.81 -19.75 44.27
C GLY A 379 -100.04 -21.04 43.49
N GLN A 380 -99.19 -22.04 43.74
CA GLN A 380 -99.59 -23.35 44.25
C GLN A 380 -98.32 -24.15 44.63
N TYR A 381 -98.22 -24.44 45.93
CA TYR A 381 -97.32 -25.40 46.59
C TYR A 381 -97.34 -26.81 45.92
N PRO A 382 -96.56 -27.82 46.35
CA PRO A 382 -95.55 -27.88 47.44
C PRO A 382 -94.26 -28.68 47.09
N ASP A 383 -93.31 -28.71 48.02
CA ASP A 383 -92.40 -29.83 48.33
C ASP A 383 -91.80 -30.64 47.17
N MET A 384 -90.54 -30.36 46.86
CA MET A 384 -89.58 -31.44 46.68
C MET A 384 -88.26 -31.08 47.37
N ASP A 385 -88.19 -31.51 48.63
CA ASP A 385 -86.94 -31.85 49.29
C ASP A 385 -86.22 -32.91 48.44
N VAL A 386 -85.11 -32.54 47.81
CA VAL A 386 -84.09 -33.49 47.40
C VAL A 386 -82.79 -33.06 48.08
N SER A 387 -82.66 -33.55 49.30
CA SER A 387 -81.38 -33.71 49.99
C SER A 387 -80.47 -34.58 49.15
N VAL A 388 -79.29 -34.08 48.77
CA VAL A 388 -78.14 -34.93 48.48
C VAL A 388 -76.93 -34.37 49.22
N ASP A 389 -76.44 -35.20 50.13
CA ASP A 389 -75.28 -35.01 50.97
C ASP A 389 -73.99 -34.72 50.18
N ARG A 390 -73.30 -33.68 50.65
CA ARG A 390 -71.86 -33.67 51.00
C ARG A 390 -71.07 -34.92 50.63
N TRP A 391 -70.06 -34.74 49.77
CA TRP A 391 -68.74 -35.37 49.96
C TRP A 391 -67.65 -34.29 49.87
N ASN A 392 -66.84 -34.21 50.92
CA ASN A 392 -65.64 -33.37 51.03
C ASN A 392 -64.56 -33.83 50.04
N TYR A 393 -63.84 -32.88 49.43
CA TYR A 393 -62.39 -32.66 49.58
C TYR A 393 -62.02 -31.27 49.08
#